data_AF-A0AAU2FAA9-F1
#
_entry.id   AF-A0AAU2FAA9-F1
#
_cell.length_a   1.000
_cell.length_b   1.000
_cell.length_c   1.000
_cell.angle_alpha   90.00
_cell.angle_beta   90.00
_cell.angle_gamma   90.00
#
_symmetry.space_group_name_H-M   'P 1'
#
loop_
_entity.id
_entity.type
_entity.pdbx_description
1 polymer ?
#
loop_
_entity_poly.entity_id
_entity_poly.type
_entity_poly.pdbx_seq_one_letter_code
_entity_poly.pdbx_strand_id
1 'polypeptide(L)' 'MSRRPESERSDWTDLDLLTREEAHGRLLTEIADTDVRLAELGAGDEAERELLQRRLSALHEAAEDLIGPSGPTDQQKN' A
#
# COMPACT_ATOMS: atom_id res chain seq x y z
N MET A 1 30.99 -29.54 -14.42
CA MET A 1 31.16 -28.08 -14.27
C MET A 1 29.97 -27.56 -13.49
N SER A 2 30.19 -27.05 -12.28
CA SER A 2 29.13 -26.53 -11.40
C SER A 2 29.19 -25.00 -11.36
N ARG A 3 28.11 -24.31 -11.75
CA ARG A 3 27.71 -22.90 -11.45
C ARG A 3 26.58 -22.51 -12.41
N ARG A 4 25.39 -22.02 -12.04
CA ARG A 4 24.78 -21.50 -10.80
C ARG A 4 23.28 -21.94 -10.80
N PRO A 5 22.58 -22.02 -9.66
CA PRO A 5 21.12 -22.20 -9.68
C PRO A 5 20.44 -20.97 -10.30
N GLU A 6 19.57 -21.18 -11.29
CA GLU A 6 18.70 -20.16 -11.90
C GLU A 6 17.47 -19.84 -11.02
N SER A 7 17.59 -19.94 -9.69
CA SER A 7 16.46 -19.76 -8.76
C SER A 7 16.37 -18.37 -8.10
N GLU A 8 17.05 -17.35 -8.63
CA GLU A 8 17.06 -16.01 -8.00
C GLU A 8 16.84 -14.85 -8.97
N ARG A 9 16.49 -15.10 -10.24
CA ARG A 9 15.92 -14.05 -11.08
C ARG A 9 14.45 -13.95 -10.71
N SER A 10 14.22 -13.25 -9.60
CA SER A 10 12.93 -12.85 -9.06
C SER A 10 11.88 -12.78 -10.16
N ASP A 11 10.88 -13.66 -10.05
CA ASP A 11 9.65 -13.68 -10.85
C ASP A 11 8.89 -12.33 -10.80
N TRP A 12 9.34 -11.40 -9.95
CA TRP A 12 8.92 -10.02 -9.85
C TRP A 12 9.40 -9.12 -11.00
N THR A 13 10.38 -9.56 -11.80
CA THR A 13 10.95 -8.72 -12.89
C THR A 13 10.08 -8.73 -14.14
N ASP A 14 9.28 -9.78 -14.34
CA ASP A 14 8.33 -9.90 -15.46
C ASP A 14 6.94 -9.36 -15.11
N LEU A 15 6.76 -8.79 -13.92
CA LEU A 15 5.50 -8.18 -13.51
C LEU A 15 5.42 -6.75 -14.09
N ASP A 16 4.38 -6.48 -14.86
CA ASP A 16 4.06 -5.12 -15.28
C ASP A 16 3.81 -4.27 -14.03
N LEU A 17 4.79 -3.41 -13.70
CA LEU A 17 4.73 -2.56 -12.52
C LEU A 17 3.81 -1.40 -12.79
N LEU A 18 2.90 -1.14 -11.85
CA LEU A 18 2.01 0.01 -11.93
C LEU A 18 2.80 1.30 -11.98
N THR A 19 2.34 2.23 -12.82
CA THR A 19 2.75 3.62 -12.71
C THR A 19 2.31 4.18 -11.36
N ARG A 20 2.98 5.25 -10.92
CA ARG A 20 2.62 5.97 -9.68
C ARG A 20 1.17 6.46 -9.70
N GLU A 21 0.68 6.91 -10.86
CA GLU A 21 -0.71 7.35 -11.04
C GLU A 21 -1.69 6.19 -10.91
N GLU A 22 -1.40 5.03 -11.54
CA GLU A 22 -2.24 3.84 -11.42
C GLU A 22 -2.26 3.28 -9.99
N ALA A 23 -1.10 3.25 -9.32
CA ALA A 23 -1.01 2.84 -7.92
C ALA A 23 -1.83 3.77 -7.02
N HIS A 24 -1.72 5.08 -7.22
CA HIS A 24 -2.51 6.08 -6.49
C HIS A 24 -4.01 5.91 -6.74
N GLY A 25 -4.44 5.73 -7.98
CA GLY A 25 -5.85 5.49 -8.32
C GLY A 25 -6.42 4.23 -7.67
N ARG A 26 -5.62 3.16 -7.58
CA ARG A 26 -6.02 1.94 -6.85
C ARG A 26 -6.12 2.16 -5.35
N LEU A 27 -5.19 2.91 -4.75
CA LEU A 27 -5.27 3.27 -3.33
C LEU A 27 -6.55 4.07 -3.04
N LEU A 28 -6.88 5.07 -3.86
CA LEU A 28 -8.12 5.85 -3.71
C LEU A 28 -9.38 4.98 -3.80
N THR A 29 -9.37 3.96 -4.65
CA THR A 29 -10.49 3.00 -4.75
C THR A 29 -10.62 2.20 -3.45
N GLU A 30 -9.51 1.66 -2.93
CA GLU A 30 -9.53 0.89 -1.68
C GLU A 30 -9.92 1.76 -0.47
N ILE A 31 -9.51 3.02 -0.44
CA ILE A 31 -9.91 4.01 0.57
C ILE A 31 -11.44 4.15 0.58
N ALA A 32 -12.03 4.39 -0.60
CA ALA A 32 -13.48 4.54 -0.73
C ALA A 32 -14.23 3.28 -0.29
N ASP A 33 -13.75 2.09 -0.69
CA ASP A 33 -14.36 0.82 -0.30
C ASP A 33 -14.24 0.57 1.22
N THR A 34 -13.11 0.95 1.82
CA THR A 34 -12.88 0.86 3.27
C THR A 34 -13.80 1.80 4.04
N ASP A 35 -14.01 3.03 3.55
CA ASP A 35 -14.95 3.99 4.14
C ASP A 35 -16.39 3.48 4.11
N VAL A 36 -16.83 2.91 2.99
CA VAL A 36 -18.17 2.30 2.87
C VAL A 36 -18.32 1.19 3.90
N ARG A 37 -17.34 0.29 3.98
CA ARG A 37 -17.38 -0.82 4.95
C ARG A 37 -17.39 -0.32 6.40
N LEU A 38 -16.67 0.75 6.71
CA LEU A 38 -16.69 1.37 8.03
C LEU A 38 -18.09 1.93 8.39
N ALA A 39 -18.76 2.54 7.42
CA ALA A 39 -20.11 3.09 7.59
C ALA A 39 -21.18 2.01 7.80
N GLU A 40 -20.95 0.81 7.29
CA GLU A 40 -21.84 -0.36 7.45
C GLU A 40 -21.70 -1.05 8.82
N LEU A 41 -20.63 -0.77 9.58
CA LEU A 41 -20.38 -1.41 10.87
C LEU A 41 -21.37 -0.97 11.95
N GLY A 42 -21.89 -1.95 12.70
CA GLY A 42 -22.82 -1.74 13.79
C GLY A 42 -22.14 -1.37 15.12
N ALA A 43 -22.95 -1.27 16.18
CA ALA A 43 -22.45 -0.95 17.52
C ALA A 43 -21.63 -2.08 18.17
N GLY A 44 -21.71 -3.31 17.64
CA GLY A 44 -20.98 -4.48 18.16
C GLY A 44 -19.60 -4.70 17.56
N ASP A 45 -19.25 -3.96 16.50
CA ASP A 45 -18.09 -4.24 15.66
C ASP A 45 -16.86 -3.38 16.00
N GLU A 46 -16.70 -3.01 17.27
CA GLU A 46 -15.69 -2.02 17.69
C GLU A 46 -14.25 -2.41 17.32
N ALA A 47 -13.91 -3.70 17.45
CA ALA A 47 -12.59 -4.20 17.07
C ALA A 47 -12.34 -4.13 15.55
N GLU A 48 -13.36 -4.45 14.73
CA GLU A 48 -13.28 -4.34 13.27
C GLU A 48 -13.21 -2.86 12.86
N ARG A 49 -13.97 -1.98 13.53
CA ARG A 49 -13.92 -0.53 13.32
C ARG A 49 -12.52 0.02 13.57
N GLU A 50 -11.90 -0.32 14.70
CA GLU A 50 -10.54 0.11 15.02
C GLU A 50 -9.52 -0.40 13.97
N LEU A 51 -9.69 -1.64 13.51
CA LEU A 51 -8.84 -2.23 12.47
C LEU A 51 -8.98 -1.47 11.14
N LEU A 52 -10.21 -1.22 10.68
CA LEU A 52 -10.48 -0.51 9.44
C LEU A 52 -10.01 0.95 9.50
N GLN A 53 -10.17 1.64 10.64
CA GLN A 53 -9.64 3.00 10.82
C GLN A 53 -8.12 3.05 10.70
N ARG A 54 -7.40 2.10 11.32
CA ARG A 54 -5.94 2.01 11.19
C ARG A 54 -5.53 1.74 9.75
N ARG A 55 -6.23 0.84 9.07
CA ARG A 55 -6.01 0.55 7.66
C ARG A 55 -6.22 1.78 6.78
N LEU A 56 -7.33 2.50 7.00
CA LEU A 56 -7.66 3.71 6.26
C LEU A 56 -6.58 4.79 6.42
N SER A 57 -6.10 4.99 7.66
CA SER A 57 -4.99 5.91 7.94
C SER A 57 -3.74 5.55 7.15
N ALA A 58 -3.36 4.26 7.12
CA ALA A 58 -2.18 3.81 6.38
C ALA A 58 -2.36 3.93 4.85
N LEU A 59 -3.57 3.71 4.33
CA LEU A 59 -3.88 3.90 2.91
C LEU A 59 -3.78 5.37 2.50
N HIS A 60 -4.27 6.29 3.34
CA HIS A 60 -4.11 7.73 3.11
C HIS A 60 -2.64 8.15 3.09
N GLU A 61 -1.85 7.74 4.07
CA GLU A 61 -0.41 8.02 4.12
C GLU A 61 0.30 7.52 2.85
N ALA A 62 0.04 6.27 2.46
CA ALA A 62 0.60 5.70 1.24
C ALA A 62 0.16 6.45 -0.03
N ALA A 63 -1.08 6.92 -0.11
CA ALA A 63 -1.57 7.69 -1.25
C ALA A 63 -0.91 9.07 -1.31
N GLU A 64 -0.76 9.74 -0.17
CA GLU A 64 -0.06 11.03 -0.05
C GLU A 64 1.41 10.91 -0.47
N ASP A 65 2.11 9.85 -0.07
CA ASP A 65 3.49 9.58 -0.45
C ASP A 65 3.68 9.43 -1.97
N LEU A 66 2.66 8.92 -2.68
CA LEU A 66 2.71 8.81 -4.14
C LEU A 66 2.58 10.16 -4.83
N ILE A 67 1.83 11.12 -4.27
CA ILE A 67 1.62 12.45 -4.86
C ILE A 67 2.61 13.52 -4.35
N GLY A 68 3.25 13.29 -3.20
CA GLY A 68 4.27 14.15 -2.65
C GLY A 68 5.53 14.21 -3.53
N PRO A 69 6.33 15.28 -3.44
CA PRO A 69 7.65 15.30 -4.05
C PRO A 69 8.45 14.18 -3.39
N SER A 70 8.71 13.09 -4.11
CA SER A 70 9.60 12.04 -3.66
C SER A 70 11.04 12.57 -3.65
N GLY A 71 11.34 13.39 -2.63
CA GLY A 71 12.69 13.66 -2.18
C GLY A 71 13.10 12.52 -1.22
N PRO A 72 14.37 12.12 -1.22
CA PRO A 72 14.81 11.01 -0.39
C PRO A 72 14.59 11.38 1.07
N THR A 73 13.79 10.60 1.79
CA THR A 73 13.91 10.49 3.24
C THR A 73 15.22 9.76 3.54
N ASP A 74 16.33 10.44 3.28
CA ASP A 74 17.64 10.11 3.81
C ASP A 74 17.56 10.38 5.32
N GLN A 75 17.09 9.37 6.07
CA GLN A 75 17.36 9.31 7.49
C GLN A 75 18.87 9.05 7.65
N GLN A 76 19.61 10.15 7.53
CA GLN A 76 20.97 10.36 7.96
C GLN A 76 21.07 9.85 9.41
N LYS A 77 21.59 8.63 9.55
CA LYS A 77 22.17 8.13 10.80
C LYS A 77 23.23 9.14 11.23
N ASN A 78 23.00 9.80 12.36
CA ASN A 78 24.04 10.36 13.23
C ASN A 78 23.76 9.92 14.66
#